data_AF-A0A2H5UZK6-F1
#
_entry.id   AF-A0A2H5UZK6-F1
#
_cell.length_a   1.000
_cell.length_b   1.000
_cell.length_c   1.000
_cell.angle_alpha   90.00
_cell.angle_beta   90.00
_cell.angle_gamma   90.00
#
_symmetry.space_group_name_H-M   'P 1'
#
loop_
_entity.id
_entity.type
_entity.pdbx_description
1 polymer ?
#
loop_
_entity_poly.entity_id
_entity_poly.type
_entity_poly.pdbx_seq_one_letter_code
_entity_poly.pdbx_strand_id
1 'polypeptide(L)'
;MSTRDEVKDYFRRELGWVPEFVELLAEYTPAALKGMLEFRRGFMAEPPSGALSKKIKELIFIVLDTVANNVEGGRAHARAAVRAGATVAEIAEALVMTMYLRGVPTMEVAGKEILRAAIDEARKS
;
A
#
# COMPACT_ATOMS: atom_id res chain seq x y z
N MET A 1 -12.34 7.48 -26.72
CA MET A 1 -12.73 7.41 -25.28
C MET A 1 -12.12 8.63 -24.60
N SER A 2 -12.85 9.33 -23.71
CA SER A 2 -12.28 10.45 -22.96
C SER A 2 -11.22 9.95 -21.97
N THR A 3 -10.20 10.76 -21.65
CA THR A 3 -9.25 10.48 -20.56
C THR A 3 -9.97 10.12 -19.27
N ARG A 4 -11.12 10.76 -18.99
CA ARG A 4 -11.97 10.47 -17.84
C ARG A 4 -12.46 9.02 -17.86
N ASP A 5 -13.06 8.59 -18.96
CA ASP A 5 -13.65 7.26 -19.07
C ASP A 5 -12.57 6.17 -19.04
N GLU A 6 -11.44 6.43 -19.70
CA GLU A 6 -10.28 5.52 -19.71
C GLU A 6 -9.76 5.24 -18.30
N VAL A 7 -9.56 6.27 -17.50
CA VAL A 7 -9.01 6.12 -16.16
C VAL A 7 -10.02 5.43 -15.24
N LYS A 8 -11.31 5.80 -15.32
CA LYS A 8 -12.36 5.13 -14.55
C LYS A 8 -12.47 3.65 -14.89
N ASP A 9 -12.46 3.32 -16.17
CA ASP A 9 -12.53 1.93 -16.64
C ASP A 9 -11.32 1.12 -16.15
N TYR A 10 -10.13 1.72 -16.18
CA TYR A 10 -8.94 1.13 -15.62
C TYR A 10 -9.10 0.79 -14.13
N PHE A 11 -9.52 1.75 -13.31
CA PHE A 11 -9.68 1.54 -11.86
C PHE A 11 -10.76 0.51 -11.52
N ARG A 12 -11.92 0.54 -12.22
CA ARG A 12 -12.96 -0.48 -12.06
C ARG A 12 -12.43 -1.88 -12.37
N ARG A 13 -11.65 -2.03 -13.44
CA ARG A 13 -11.11 -3.33 -13.85
C ARG A 13 -10.05 -3.83 -12.86
N GLU A 14 -9.08 -2.99 -12.49
CA GLU A 14 -7.95 -3.42 -11.69
C GLU A 14 -8.32 -3.59 -10.20
N LEU A 15 -9.04 -2.62 -9.65
CA LEU A 15 -9.29 -2.51 -8.21
C LEU A 15 -10.75 -2.76 -7.81
N GLY A 16 -11.67 -2.86 -8.78
CA GLY A 16 -13.09 -3.11 -8.53
C GLY A 16 -13.88 -1.89 -8.05
N TRP A 17 -13.26 -0.70 -8.03
CA TRP A 17 -13.88 0.56 -7.62
C TRP A 17 -13.17 1.74 -8.29
N VAL A 18 -13.81 2.92 -8.30
CA VAL A 18 -13.20 4.18 -8.74
C VAL A 18 -13.04 5.08 -7.52
N PRO A 19 -11.81 5.45 -7.13
CA PRO A 19 -11.59 6.40 -6.06
C PRO A 19 -12.15 7.80 -6.38
N GLU A 20 -12.65 8.52 -5.38
CA GLU A 20 -13.21 9.87 -5.54
C GLU A 20 -12.21 10.86 -6.18
N PHE A 21 -10.92 10.77 -5.84
CA PHE A 21 -9.91 11.65 -6.43
C PHE A 21 -9.82 11.51 -7.96
N VAL A 22 -10.18 10.36 -8.54
CA VAL A 22 -10.21 10.17 -10.00
C VAL A 22 -11.29 11.05 -10.62
N GLU A 23 -12.46 11.18 -9.97
CA GLU A 23 -13.53 12.07 -10.42
C GLU A 23 -13.08 13.54 -10.35
N LEU A 24 -12.50 13.94 -9.22
CA LEU A 24 -12.03 15.30 -9.00
C LEU A 24 -10.92 15.70 -9.98
N LEU A 25 -9.91 14.84 -10.18
CA LEU A 25 -8.84 15.12 -11.14
C LEU A 25 -9.36 15.11 -12.59
N ALA A 26 -10.35 14.28 -12.94
CA ALA A 26 -10.94 14.31 -14.27
C ALA A 26 -11.64 15.65 -14.56
N GLU A 27 -12.25 16.25 -13.55
CA GLU A 27 -12.96 17.53 -13.66
C GLU A 27 -12.00 18.71 -13.70
N TYR A 28 -11.04 18.78 -12.77
CA TYR A 28 -10.22 19.97 -12.56
C TYR A 28 -8.85 19.91 -13.23
N THR A 29 -8.30 18.72 -13.52
CA THR A 29 -6.96 18.57 -14.10
C THR A 29 -6.78 17.25 -14.86
N PRO A 30 -7.51 17.05 -15.98
CA PRO A 30 -7.50 15.78 -16.72
C PRO A 30 -6.11 15.40 -17.26
N ALA A 31 -5.23 16.39 -17.49
CA ALA A 31 -3.84 16.13 -17.87
C ALA A 31 -3.05 15.45 -16.74
N ALA A 32 -3.21 15.90 -15.49
CA ALA A 32 -2.57 15.26 -14.34
C ALA A 32 -3.15 13.87 -14.09
N LEU A 33 -4.47 13.68 -14.26
CA LEU A 33 -5.10 12.36 -14.17
C LEU A 33 -4.50 11.38 -15.19
N LYS A 34 -4.31 11.81 -16.44
CA LYS A 34 -3.65 11.00 -17.47
C LYS A 34 -2.23 10.62 -17.06
N GLY A 35 -1.44 11.58 -16.56
CA GLY A 35 -0.09 11.32 -16.06
C GLY A 35 -0.07 10.30 -14.92
N MET A 36 -1.04 10.37 -13.99
CA MET A 36 -1.19 9.42 -12.90
C MET A 36 -1.49 8.00 -13.38
N LEU A 37 -2.34 7.86 -14.41
CA LEU A 37 -2.61 6.56 -15.04
C LEU A 37 -1.36 5.99 -15.70
N GLU A 38 -0.59 6.79 -16.45
CA GLU A 38 0.64 6.33 -17.10
C GLU A 38 1.70 5.93 -16.06
N PHE A 39 1.85 6.70 -14.98
CA PHE A 39 2.71 6.35 -13.85
C PHE A 39 2.32 4.99 -13.25
N ARG A 40 1.02 4.77 -13.03
CA ARG A 40 0.51 3.49 -12.52
C ARG A 40 0.72 2.32 -13.48
N ARG A 41 0.49 2.52 -14.78
CA ARG A 41 0.79 1.50 -15.81
C ARG A 41 2.26 1.11 -15.77
N GLY A 42 3.16 2.08 -15.63
CA GLY A 42 4.59 1.84 -15.51
C GLY A 42 4.95 0.92 -14.35
N PHE A 43 4.59 1.28 -13.11
CA PHE A 43 4.95 0.43 -11.96
C PHE A 43 4.15 -0.87 -11.90
N MET A 44 2.97 -0.98 -12.52
CA MET A 44 2.18 -2.21 -12.56
C MET A 44 2.52 -3.16 -13.70
N ALA A 45 3.34 -2.78 -14.68
CA ALA A 45 3.73 -3.64 -15.81
C ALA A 45 4.31 -5.00 -15.36
N GLU A 46 3.71 -6.10 -15.82
CA GLU A 46 4.18 -7.46 -15.50
C GLU A 46 5.35 -7.89 -16.41
N PRO A 47 6.08 -8.96 -16.07
CA PRO A 47 7.13 -9.50 -16.95
C PRO A 47 6.63 -9.76 -18.37
N PRO A 48 7.44 -9.45 -19.41
CA PRO A 48 8.82 -8.95 -19.34
C PRO A 48 8.96 -7.43 -19.20
N SER A 49 7.88 -6.66 -19.29
CA SER A 49 7.92 -5.19 -19.23
C SER A 49 8.12 -4.62 -17.83
N GLY A 50 8.02 -5.45 -16.79
CA GLY A 50 8.48 -5.16 -15.43
C GLY A 50 9.06 -6.41 -14.76
N ALA A 51 9.62 -6.25 -13.56
CA ALA A 51 10.35 -7.32 -12.89
C ALA A 51 9.50 -8.18 -11.93
N LEU A 52 8.51 -7.56 -11.27
CA LEU A 52 7.68 -8.23 -10.26
C LEU A 52 6.35 -8.68 -10.87
N SER A 53 5.85 -9.83 -10.43
CA SER A 53 4.49 -10.28 -10.78
C SER A 53 3.44 -9.38 -10.12
N LYS A 54 2.23 -9.37 -10.68
CA LYS A 54 1.10 -8.65 -10.06
C LYS A 54 0.88 -9.06 -8.61
N LYS A 55 0.95 -10.36 -8.29
CA LYS A 55 0.81 -10.88 -6.92
C LYS A 55 1.71 -10.13 -5.93
N ILE A 56 2.99 -10.00 -6.25
CA ILE A 56 3.98 -9.36 -5.37
C ILE A 56 3.70 -7.86 -5.24
N LYS A 57 3.35 -7.18 -6.34
CA LYS A 57 3.04 -5.74 -6.30
C LYS A 57 1.82 -5.45 -5.45
N GLU A 58 0.77 -6.26 -5.58
CA GLU A 58 -0.43 -6.11 -4.77
C GLU A 58 -0.15 -6.38 -3.28
N LEU A 59 0.69 -7.36 -2.94
CA LEU A 59 1.15 -7.57 -1.56
C LEU A 59 1.90 -6.36 -1.00
N ILE A 60 2.76 -5.71 -1.79
CA ILE A 60 3.44 -4.48 -1.40
C ILE A 60 2.42 -3.36 -1.13
N PHE A 61 1.43 -3.17 -2.01
CA PHE A 61 0.39 -2.16 -1.79
C PHE A 61 -0.44 -2.43 -0.53
N ILE A 62 -0.77 -3.69 -0.22
CA ILE A 62 -1.46 -4.04 1.03
C ILE A 62 -0.65 -3.59 2.25
N VAL A 63 0.67 -3.82 2.25
CA VAL A 63 1.57 -3.36 3.33
C VAL A 63 1.58 -1.83 3.41
N LEU A 64 1.73 -1.14 2.28
CA LEU A 64 1.77 0.32 2.20
C LEU A 64 0.44 0.96 2.68
N ASP A 65 -0.69 0.42 2.25
CA ASP A 65 -2.00 0.90 2.66
C ASP A 65 -2.26 0.66 4.14
N THR A 66 -1.78 -0.46 4.69
CA THR A 66 -1.89 -0.75 6.13
C THR A 66 -1.10 0.26 6.96
N VAL A 67 0.15 0.55 6.59
CA VAL A 67 0.97 1.51 7.35
C VAL A 67 0.49 2.96 7.19
N ALA A 68 -0.19 3.26 6.07
CA ALA A 68 -0.80 4.56 5.80
C ALA A 68 -2.23 4.71 6.35
N ASN A 69 -2.80 3.66 6.98
CA ASN A 69 -4.20 3.59 7.40
C ASN A 69 -5.22 3.81 6.24
N ASN A 70 -4.86 3.44 5.02
CA ASN A 70 -5.73 3.52 3.85
C ASN A 70 -6.60 2.27 3.72
N VAL A 71 -7.72 2.24 4.44
CA VAL A 71 -8.60 1.07 4.52
C VAL A 71 -9.18 0.70 3.14
N GLU A 72 -9.66 1.66 2.37
CA GLU A 72 -10.31 1.38 1.08
C GLU A 72 -9.31 0.92 0.01
N GLY A 73 -8.12 1.53 -0.03
CA GLY A 73 -7.00 1.05 -0.84
C GLY A 73 -6.62 -0.38 -0.47
N GLY A 74 -6.40 -0.65 0.82
CA GLY A 74 -6.01 -1.97 1.31
C GLY A 74 -7.04 -3.04 0.98
N ARG A 75 -8.34 -2.75 1.12
CA ARG A 75 -9.43 -3.65 0.70
C ARG A 75 -9.39 -3.94 -0.80
N ALA A 76 -9.12 -2.94 -1.63
CA ALA A 76 -9.08 -3.10 -3.08
C ALA A 76 -7.86 -3.93 -3.52
N HIS A 77 -6.68 -3.62 -2.96
CA HIS A 77 -5.43 -4.32 -3.22
C HIS A 77 -5.46 -5.76 -2.70
N ALA A 78 -6.10 -6.04 -1.55
CA ALA A 78 -6.33 -7.41 -1.07
C ALA A 78 -7.14 -8.26 -2.06
N ARG A 79 -8.24 -7.71 -2.60
CA ARG A 79 -9.03 -8.41 -3.63
C ARG A 79 -8.23 -8.62 -4.92
N ALA A 80 -7.44 -7.62 -5.34
CA ALA A 80 -6.59 -7.72 -6.52
C ALA A 80 -5.47 -8.76 -6.35
N ALA A 81 -4.85 -8.84 -5.17
CA ALA A 81 -3.85 -9.85 -4.83
C ALA A 81 -4.42 -11.27 -4.94
N VAL A 82 -5.62 -11.51 -4.37
CA VAL A 82 -6.28 -12.84 -4.47
C VAL A 82 -6.59 -13.19 -5.92
N ARG A 83 -7.08 -12.24 -6.73
CA ARG A 83 -7.28 -12.44 -8.18
C ARG A 83 -5.97 -12.75 -8.92
N ALA A 84 -4.85 -12.23 -8.43
CA ALA A 84 -3.51 -12.49 -8.96
C ALA A 84 -2.85 -13.77 -8.39
N GLY A 85 -3.60 -14.59 -7.64
CA GLY A 85 -3.13 -15.87 -7.11
C GLY A 85 -2.52 -15.82 -5.70
N ALA A 86 -2.69 -14.72 -4.96
CA ALA A 86 -2.31 -14.68 -3.55
C ALA A 86 -3.28 -15.51 -2.69
N THR A 87 -2.74 -16.19 -1.69
CA THR A 87 -3.54 -16.84 -0.65
C THR A 87 -3.85 -15.87 0.50
N VAL A 88 -4.91 -16.17 1.26
CA VAL A 88 -5.22 -15.43 2.49
C VAL A 88 -4.06 -15.53 3.50
N ALA A 89 -3.34 -16.66 3.54
CA ALA A 89 -2.18 -16.85 4.42
C ALA A 89 -1.02 -15.90 4.05
N GLU A 90 -0.71 -15.75 2.76
CA GLU A 90 0.32 -14.80 2.29
C GLU A 90 -0.04 -13.35 2.64
N ILE A 91 -1.32 -12.98 2.50
CA ILE A 91 -1.79 -11.64 2.87
C ILE A 91 -1.70 -11.44 4.39
N ALA A 92 -2.11 -12.44 5.18
CA ALA A 92 -2.04 -12.37 6.65
C ALA A 92 -0.59 -12.22 7.15
N GLU A 93 0.35 -12.97 6.57
CA GLU A 93 1.78 -12.85 6.88
C GLU A 93 2.30 -11.45 6.56
N ALA A 94 2.01 -10.93 5.36
CA ALA A 94 2.40 -9.57 4.96
C ALA A 94 1.83 -8.49 5.91
N LEU A 95 0.59 -8.65 6.37
CA LEU A 95 -0.03 -7.72 7.31
C LEU A 95 0.63 -7.74 8.69
N VAL A 96 0.98 -8.91 9.22
CA VAL A 96 1.65 -9.03 10.53
C VAL A 96 3.03 -8.37 10.53
N MET A 97 3.74 -8.38 9.40
CA MET A 97 5.02 -7.67 9.26
C MET A 97 4.91 -6.16 9.56
N THR A 98 3.73 -5.55 9.36
CA THR A 98 3.52 -4.14 9.68
C THR A 98 3.63 -3.86 11.18
N MET A 99 3.32 -4.82 12.04
CA MET A 99 3.48 -4.71 13.50
C MET A 99 4.95 -4.57 13.88
N TYR A 100 5.84 -5.32 13.21
CA TYR A 100 7.27 -5.18 13.42
C TYR A 100 7.74 -3.78 13.03
N LEU A 101 7.36 -3.32 11.83
CA LEU A 101 7.74 -2.01 11.31
C LEU A 101 7.26 -0.85 12.18
N ARG A 102 6.04 -0.92 12.73
CA ARG A 102 5.47 0.13 13.57
C ARG A 102 5.85 0.00 15.04
N GLY A 103 6.15 -1.22 15.50
CA GLY A 103 6.39 -1.54 16.91
C GLY A 103 7.86 -1.43 17.31
N VAL A 104 8.75 -2.17 16.64
CA VAL A 104 10.17 -2.24 17.04
C VAL A 104 10.86 -0.88 17.10
N PRO A 105 10.62 0.06 16.16
CA PRO A 105 11.19 1.40 16.27
C PRO A 105 10.81 2.14 17.55
N THR A 106 9.64 1.89 18.13
CA THR A 106 9.24 2.52 19.40
C THR A 106 10.12 2.04 20.56
N MET A 107 10.46 0.75 20.58
CA MET A 107 11.41 0.16 21.53
C MET A 107 12.83 0.65 21.27
N GLU A 108 13.26 0.69 20.02
CA GLU A 108 14.60 1.17 19.64
C GLU A 108 14.81 2.67 19.88
N VAL A 109 13.78 3.50 19.78
CA VAL A 109 13.94 4.95 19.97
C VAL A 109 13.70 5.35 21.43
N ALA A 110 12.51 5.07 21.97
CA ALA A 110 12.13 5.54 23.30
C ALA A 110 12.28 4.44 24.36
N GLY A 111 11.86 3.21 24.05
CA GLY A 111 11.81 2.11 25.03
C GLY A 111 13.17 1.82 25.67
N LYS A 112 14.24 1.79 24.87
CA LYS A 112 15.59 1.51 25.39
C LYS A 112 16.11 2.60 26.34
N GLU A 113 15.82 3.87 26.06
CA GLU A 113 16.27 4.98 26.92
C GLU A 113 15.51 4.99 28.24
N ILE A 114 14.20 4.73 28.21
CA ILE A 114 13.38 4.58 29.41
C ILE A 114 13.89 3.42 30.27
N LEU A 115 14.18 2.26 29.65
CA LEU A 115 14.69 1.09 30.36
C LEU A 115 16.07 1.36 30.99
N ARG A 116 16.97 2.06 30.28
CA ARG A 116 18.27 2.48 30.83
C ARG A 116 18.09 3.37 32.06
N ALA A 117 17.23 4.38 31.98
CA ALA A 117 16.99 5.28 33.11
C ALA A 117 16.52 4.51 34.37
N ALA A 118 15.64 3.52 34.20
CA ALA A 118 15.19 2.67 35.31
C ALA A 118 16.32 1.79 35.89
N ILE A 119 17.15 1.20 35.04
CA ILE A 119 18.31 0.39 35.45
C ILE A 119 19.32 1.24 36.23
N ASP A 120 19.60 2.45 35.75
CA ASP A 120 20.56 3.36 36.37
C ASP A 120 20.11 3.79 37.77
N GLU A 121 18.80 3.97 37.98
CA GLU A 121 18.25 4.27 39.30
C GLU A 121 18.32 3.06 40.24
N ALA A 122 17.93 1.87 39.78
CA ALA A 122 17.95 0.66 40.59
C ALA A 122 19.35 0.27 41.09
N ARG A 123 20.41 0.66 40.37
CA ARG A 123 21.82 0.39 40.75
C ARG A 123 22.40 1.34 41.80
N LYS A 124 21.73 2.45 42.10
CA LYS A 124 22.16 3.39 43.16
C LYS A 124 21.74 2.94 44.57
N SER A 125 20.82 1.97 44.64
CA SER A 125 20.28 1.38 45.87
C SER A 125 21.13 0.18 46.31
#